data_AF-A0A3Q1F9J6-F1
#
_entry.id   AF-A0A3Q1F9J6-F1
#
_cell.length_a   1.000
_cell.length_b   1.000
_cell.length_c   1.000
_cell.angle_alpha   90.00
_cell.angle_beta   90.00
_cell.angle_gamma   90.00
#
_symmetry.space_group_name_H-M   'P 1'
#
loop_
_entity.id
_entity.type
_entity.pdbx_description
1 polymer ?
#
loop_
_entity_poly.entity_id
_entity_poly.type
_entity_poly.pdbx_seq_one_letter_code
_entity_poly.pdbx_strand_id
1 'polypeptide(L)'
;QLNFYSAFQNFNYKQQASMAPFEKSMEMMPFKQRKCLATRKDEVCSIRSKFPNKLPVIVERYIREKTLPLLDKTKFLVPFELTLGQFLCLLR
;
A
#
# COMPACT_ATOMS: atom_id res chain seq x y z
N GLN A 1 -18.41 1.38 11.78
CA GLN A 1 -17.11 0.72 11.51
C GLN A 1 -17.11 -0.14 10.24
N LEU A 2 -18.23 -0.77 9.85
CA LEU A 2 -18.36 -1.64 8.65
C LEU A 2 -18.22 -0.92 7.29
N ASN A 3 -18.45 0.39 7.21
CA ASN A 3 -18.36 1.13 5.93
C ASN A 3 -16.92 1.43 5.49
N PHE A 4 -15.96 1.48 6.42
CA PHE A 4 -14.57 1.85 6.11
C PHE A 4 -13.81 0.72 5.41
N TYR A 5 -13.92 -0.50 5.94
CA TYR A 5 -13.31 -1.69 5.34
C TYR A 5 -13.91 -1.94 3.96
N SER A 6 -15.23 -1.81 3.83
CA SER A 6 -15.96 -2.02 2.57
C SER A 6 -15.58 -1.00 1.49
N ALA A 7 -15.44 0.28 1.83
CA ALA A 7 -15.01 1.31 0.87
C ALA A 7 -13.54 1.14 0.44
N PHE A 8 -12.65 0.79 1.38
CA PHE A 8 -11.24 0.55 1.08
C PHE A 8 -11.02 -0.75 0.29
N GLN A 9 -11.76 -1.82 0.62
CA GLN A 9 -11.77 -3.07 -0.15
C GLN A 9 -12.30 -2.83 -1.56
N ASN A 10 -13.42 -2.10 -1.73
CA ASN A 10 -13.94 -1.77 -3.06
C ASN A 10 -12.98 -0.90 -3.90
N PHE A 11 -12.25 0.04 -3.27
CA PHE A 11 -11.23 0.83 -3.97
C PHE A 11 -10.02 -0.01 -4.42
N ASN A 12 -9.61 -1.00 -3.62
CA ASN A 12 -8.52 -1.92 -3.99
C ASN A 12 -8.97 -2.99 -4.99
N TYR A 13 -10.16 -3.58 -4.82
CA TYR A 13 -10.72 -4.58 -5.74
C TYR A 13 -10.90 -4.01 -7.16
N LYS A 14 -11.36 -2.76 -7.28
CA LYS A 14 -11.48 -2.09 -8.59
C LYS A 14 -10.12 -1.78 -9.24
N GLN A 15 -9.04 -1.63 -8.47
CA GLN A 15 -7.69 -1.52 -9.03
C GLN A 15 -7.09 -2.89 -9.39
N GLN A 16 -7.53 -3.97 -8.74
CA GLN A 16 -6.93 -5.30 -8.88
C GLN A 16 -7.66 -6.19 -9.90
N ALA A 17 -8.96 -5.97 -10.14
CA ALA A 17 -9.79 -6.76 -11.05
C ALA A 17 -9.48 -6.56 -12.55
N SER A 18 -8.54 -5.67 -12.91
CA SER A 18 -8.22 -5.34 -14.31
C SER A 18 -6.75 -5.57 -14.68
N MET A 19 -6.03 -6.47 -14.01
CA MET A 19 -4.59 -6.66 -14.26
C MET A 19 -4.32 -7.93 -15.06
N ALA A 20 -3.67 -7.77 -16.22
CA ALA A 20 -3.22 -8.86 -17.07
C ALA A 20 -2.05 -9.62 -16.39
N PRO A 21 -1.79 -10.89 -16.76
CA PRO A 21 -0.72 -11.71 -16.17
C PRO A 21 0.68 -11.06 -16.19
N PHE A 22 0.90 -10.08 -17.07
CA PHE A 22 2.16 -9.34 -17.21
C PHE A 22 2.50 -8.46 -16.01
N GLU A 23 1.52 -7.88 -15.30
CA GLU A 23 1.79 -6.94 -14.20
C GLU A 23 2.27 -7.61 -12.91
N LYS A 24 2.03 -8.92 -12.74
CA LYS A 24 2.54 -9.68 -11.58
C LYS A 24 4.08 -9.71 -11.51
N SER A 25 4.76 -9.57 -12.65
CA SER A 25 6.23 -9.46 -12.72
C SER A 25 6.75 -8.10 -12.23
N MET A 26 5.91 -7.06 -12.30
CA MET A 26 6.26 -5.69 -11.95
C MET A 26 6.33 -5.49 -10.44
N GLU A 27 5.69 -6.34 -9.64
CA GLU A 27 5.70 -6.26 -8.17
C GLU A 27 7.10 -6.41 -7.56
N MET A 28 8.06 -7.00 -8.28
CA MET A 28 9.46 -7.08 -7.83
C MET A 28 10.26 -5.78 -8.00
N MET A 29 9.81 -4.83 -8.83
CA MET A 29 10.50 -3.55 -9.01
C MET A 29 10.11 -2.55 -7.93
N PRO A 30 11.04 -1.83 -7.28
CA PRO A 30 10.70 -0.86 -6.24
C PRO A 30 9.60 0.15 -6.62
N PHE A 31 8.71 0.49 -5.69
CA PHE A 31 7.56 1.38 -5.93
C PHE A 31 7.96 2.71 -6.58
N LYS A 32 9.09 3.28 -6.16
CA LYS A 32 9.59 4.56 -6.69
C LYS A 32 10.06 4.49 -8.15
N GLN A 33 10.40 3.29 -8.65
CA GLN A 33 10.75 3.06 -10.05
C GLN A 33 9.49 2.84 -10.90
N ARG A 34 8.47 2.15 -10.33
CA ARG A 34 7.19 1.92 -11.02
C ARG A 34 6.36 3.19 -11.20
N LYS A 35 6.46 4.15 -10.27
CA LYS A 35 5.70 5.41 -10.30
C LYS A 35 6.60 6.62 -10.15
N CYS A 36 6.48 7.56 -11.08
CA CYS A 36 7.21 8.82 -11.03
C CYS A 36 6.80 9.67 -9.81
N LEU A 37 7.62 10.65 -9.46
CA LEU A 37 7.41 11.48 -8.28
C LEU A 37 6.10 12.28 -8.34
N ALA A 38 5.75 12.84 -9.50
CA ALA A 38 4.56 13.66 -9.68
C ALA A 38 3.29 12.86 -9.35
N THR A 39 3.09 11.72 -10.00
CA THR A 39 1.96 10.82 -9.75
C THR A 39 1.88 10.39 -8.28
N ARG A 40 3.02 10.10 -7.64
CA ARG A 40 3.05 9.74 -6.21
C ARG A 40 2.60 10.89 -5.31
N LYS A 41 2.96 12.14 -5.64
CA LYS A 41 2.53 13.32 -4.88
C LYS A 41 1.03 13.55 -5.03
N ASP A 42 0.49 13.42 -6.24
CA ASP A 42 -0.93 13.62 -6.52
C ASP A 42 -1.80 12.57 -5.79
N GLU A 43 -1.38 11.30 -5.83
CA GLU A 43 -2.04 10.21 -5.09
C GLU A 43 -2.05 10.47 -3.58
N VAL A 44 -0.89 10.89 -3.03
CA VAL A 44 -0.77 11.21 -1.60
C VAL A 44 -1.62 12.43 -1.23
N CYS A 45 -1.68 13.45 -2.09
CA CYS A 45 -2.53 14.63 -1.85
C CYS A 45 -4.00 14.23 -1.78
N SER A 46 -4.49 13.48 -2.78
CA SER A 46 -5.87 13.01 -2.83
C SER A 46 -6.25 12.14 -1.63
N ILE A 47 -5.37 11.20 -1.23
CA ILE A 47 -5.69 10.27 -0.15
C ILE A 47 -5.63 10.95 1.23
N ARG A 48 -4.72 11.91 1.44
CA ARG A 48 -4.64 12.67 2.69
C ARG A 48 -5.86 13.57 2.89
N SER A 49 -6.40 14.17 1.82
CA SER A 49 -7.65 14.93 1.91
C SER A 49 -8.84 14.04 2.31
N LYS A 50 -8.86 12.77 1.89
CA LYS A 50 -9.92 11.80 2.24
C LYS A 50 -9.75 11.22 3.64
N PHE A 51 -8.51 11.04 4.10
CA PHE A 51 -8.18 10.41 5.38
C PHE A 51 -7.15 11.25 6.14
N PRO A 52 -7.56 12.40 6.71
CA PRO A 52 -6.63 13.36 7.30
C PRO A 52 -5.85 12.82 8.50
N ASN A 53 -6.45 11.89 9.26
CA ASN A 53 -5.85 11.27 10.45
C ASN A 53 -5.07 9.97 10.14
N LYS A 54 -4.70 9.74 8.87
CA LYS A 54 -3.97 8.55 8.44
C LYS A 54 -2.76 8.91 7.60
N LEU A 55 -1.68 8.16 7.79
CA LEU A 55 -0.45 8.26 7.04
C LEU A 55 -0.41 7.20 5.92
N PRO A 56 -0.26 7.59 4.64
CA PRO A 56 0.01 6.64 3.57
C PRO A 56 1.46 6.11 3.69
N VAL A 57 1.61 4.80 3.90
CA VAL A 57 2.89 4.12 4.06
C VAL A 57 3.05 3.06 2.97
N ILE A 58 4.22 3.05 2.34
CA ILE A 58 4.62 1.99 1.40
C ILE A 58 5.56 1.03 2.10
N VAL A 59 5.22 -0.25 2.11
CA VAL A 59 6.07 -1.31 2.66
C VAL A 59 6.39 -2.29 1.55
N GLU A 60 7.68 -2.54 1.34
CA GLU A 60 8.17 -3.50 0.36
C GLU A 60 9.19 -4.41 1.02
N ARG A 61 9.24 -5.67 0.59
CA ARG A 61 10.29 -6.59 1.02
C ARG A 61 11.64 -6.06 0.54
N TYR A 62 12.66 -6.16 1.38
CA TYR A 62 14.01 -5.81 0.97
C TYR A 62 14.46 -6.67 -0.23
N ILE A 63 15.13 -6.04 -1.20
CA ILE A 63 15.47 -6.68 -2.49
C ILE A 63 16.36 -7.90 -2.31
N ARG A 64 17.22 -7.92 -1.28
CA ARG A 64 18.12 -9.05 -1.00
C ARG A 64 17.56 -10.03 0.04
N GLU A 65 16.35 -9.81 0.53
CA GLU A 65 15.69 -10.75 1.43
C GLU A 65 15.29 -12.02 0.67
N LYS A 66 15.66 -13.18 1.21
CA LYS A 66 15.47 -14.48 0.56
C LYS A 66 14.57 -15.43 1.35
N THR A 67 14.35 -15.14 2.63
CA THR A 67 13.68 -16.05 3.57
C THR A 67 12.23 -15.65 3.83
N LEU A 68 11.97 -14.34 3.90
CA LEU A 68 10.62 -13.85 4.17
C LEU A 68 9.72 -13.95 2.93
N PRO A 69 8.43 -14.32 3.10
CA PRO A 69 7.46 -14.31 2.01
C PRO A 69 7.25 -12.88 1.47
N LEU A 70 6.63 -12.80 0.29
CA LEU A 70 6.17 -11.51 -0.24
C LEU A 70 4.96 -11.03 0.57
N LEU A 71 4.84 -9.71 0.71
CA LEU A 71 3.68 -9.10 1.34
C LEU A 71 2.50 -9.09 0.36
N ASP A 72 1.31 -9.49 0.82
CA ASP A 72 0.08 -9.43 0.02
C ASP A 72 -0.32 -7.99 -0.34
N LYS A 73 0.11 -7.02 0.48
CA LYS A 73 -0.18 -5.59 0.31
C LYS A 73 1.07 -4.77 0.57
N THR A 74 1.27 -3.77 -0.28
CA THR A 74 2.42 -2.86 -0.18
C THR A 74 2.03 -1.42 0.16
N LYS A 75 0.73 -1.09 0.16
CA LYS A 75 0.18 0.24 0.43
C LYS A 75 -0.70 0.20 1.68
N PHE A 76 -0.39 1.01 2.68
CA PHE A 76 -1.07 1.04 3.98
C PHE A 76 -1.53 2.46 4.32
N LEU A 77 -2.66 2.57 5.02
CA LEU A 77 -3.13 3.81 5.64
C LEU A 77 -3.08 3.63 7.16
N VAL A 78 -2.00 4.13 7.77
CA VAL A 78 -1.66 3.92 9.17
C VAL A 78 -2.24 5.05 10.02
N PRO A 79 -3.05 4.79 11.06
CA PRO A 79 -3.49 5.82 12.00
C PRO A 79 -2.31 6.48 12.72
N PHE A 80 -2.39 7.77 13.05
CA PHE A 80 -1.28 8.49 13.70
C PHE A 80 -0.96 7.99 15.10
N GLU A 81 -1.96 7.44 15.79
CA GLU A 81 -1.85 6.92 17.15
C GLU A 81 -1.18 5.53 17.17
N LEU A 82 -0.98 4.93 16.00
CA LEU A 82 -0.45 3.58 15.88
C LEU A 82 1.08 3.62 15.96
N THR A 83 1.62 2.94 16.97
CA THR A 83 3.08 2.84 17.18
C THR A 83 3.73 1.94 16.13
N LEU A 84 5.05 2.11 15.93
CA LEU A 84 5.82 1.22 15.04
C LEU A 84 5.73 -0.25 15.49
N GLY A 85 5.75 -0.53 16.79
CA GLY A 85 5.62 -1.89 17.31
C GLY A 85 4.28 -2.54 16.96
N GLN A 86 3.18 -1.80 17.13
CA GLN A 86 1.85 -2.24 16.69
C GLN A 86 1.79 -2.42 15.18
N PHE A 87 2.41 -1.52 14.41
CA PHE A 87 2.44 -1.63 12.95
C PHE A 87 3.18 -2.90 12.50
N LEU A 88 4.33 -3.19 13.10
CA LEU A 88 5.09 -4.41 12.82
C LEU A 88 4.31 -5.67 13.18
N CYS A 89 3.48 -5.63 14.23
CA CYS A 89 2.61 -6.75 14.58
C CYS A 89 1.52 -7.02 13.52
N LEU A 90 1.09 -6.00 12.76
CA LEU A 90 0.12 -6.15 11.67
C LEU A 90 0.74 -6.68 10.37
N LEU A 91 2.06 -6.65 10.24
CA LEU A 91 2.81 -7.12 9.07
C LEU A 91 3.34 -8.56 9.22
N ARG A 92 3.20 -9.15 10.41
CA ARG A 92 3.57 -10.53 10.73
C ARG A 92 2.42 -11.48 10.44
#